data_AF-A0A1M6K2H6-F1
#
_entry.id   AF-A0A1M6K2H6-F1
#
_cell.length_a   1.000
_cell.length_b   1.000
_cell.length_c   1.000
_cell.angle_alpha   90.00
_cell.angle_beta   90.00
_cell.angle_gamma   90.00
#
_symmetry.space_group_name_H-M   'P 1'
#
loop_
_entity.id
_entity.type
_entity.pdbx_description
1 polymer ?
#
loop_
_entity_poly.entity_id
_entity_poly.type
_entity_poly.pdbx_seq_one_letter_code
_entity_poly.pdbx_strand_id
1 'polypeptide(L)'
;MSVKELSNQIDLRLSDLSERYGMMLLESSIGLVYVWFGALKFPSGLSPAEVLAADTMDILTFHLLDKQGLLWGLASIEVLMGLLLLCRIQSKWVVLALLLHMLGTLSPVVLFPEVVFDRPPFGFSIVGQYIMKNVIIIAAALVIYAKKVNR
;
A
#
# COMPACT_ATOMS: atom_id res chain seq x y z
N MET A 1 36.69 6.11 23.18
CA MET A 1 35.98 5.28 22.21
C MET A 1 36.30 5.80 20.82
N SER A 2 36.90 4.98 19.95
CA SER A 2 37.24 5.40 18.58
C SER A 2 35.97 5.55 17.74
N VAL A 3 36.00 6.41 16.71
CA VAL A 3 34.90 6.55 15.72
C VAL A 3 34.54 5.20 15.09
N LYS A 4 35.53 4.32 14.88
CA LYS A 4 35.31 2.95 14.35
C LYS A 4 34.58 2.04 15.34
N GLU A 5 34.87 2.14 16.63
CA GLU A 5 34.17 1.35 17.65
C GLU A 5 32.72 1.80 17.82
N LEU A 6 32.46 3.11 17.76
CA LEU A 6 31.10 3.63 17.78
C LEU A 6 30.28 3.16 16.57
N SER A 7 30.86 3.21 15.36
CA SER A 7 30.20 2.71 14.14
C SER A 7 29.84 1.23 14.28
N ASN A 8 30.79 0.38 14.68
CA ASN A 8 30.55 -1.05 14.84
C ASN A 8 29.47 -1.35 15.89
N GLN A 9 29.43 -0.59 16.99
CA GLN A 9 28.38 -0.77 18.01
C GLN A 9 26.99 -0.37 17.48
N ILE A 10 26.90 0.67 16.66
CA ILE A 10 25.65 1.07 16.01
C ILE A 10 25.20 -0.02 15.03
N ASP A 11 26.12 -0.52 14.19
CA ASP A 11 25.80 -1.55 13.20
C ASP A 11 25.28 -2.83 13.85
N LEU A 12 25.91 -3.29 14.93
CA LEU A 12 25.46 -4.46 15.70
C LEU A 12 24.06 -4.27 16.29
N ARG A 13 23.78 -3.08 16.84
CA ARG A 13 22.45 -2.78 17.41
C ARG A 13 21.38 -2.67 16.34
N LEU A 14 21.68 -2.05 15.20
CA LEU A 14 20.75 -1.94 14.09
C LEU A 14 20.45 -3.33 13.50
N SER A 15 21.47 -4.19 13.35
CA SER A 15 21.28 -5.58 12.90
C SER A 15 20.34 -6.35 13.82
N ASP A 16 20.58 -6.33 15.14
CA ASP A 16 19.72 -7.00 16.12
C ASP A 16 18.27 -6.50 16.06
N LEU A 17 18.07 -5.18 16.00
CA LEU A 17 16.74 -4.57 15.87
C LEU A 17 16.04 -4.97 14.56
N SER A 18 16.77 -4.95 13.44
CA SER A 18 16.24 -5.31 12.12
C SER A 18 15.85 -6.80 12.06
N GLU A 19 16.68 -7.70 12.60
CA GLU A 19 16.38 -9.13 12.65
C GLU A 19 15.17 -9.43 13.54
N ARG A 20 15.10 -8.76 14.70
CA ARG A 20 14.06 -9.02 15.71
C ARG A 20 12.71 -8.41 15.35
N TYR A 21 12.70 -7.18 14.85
CA TYR A 21 11.46 -6.39 14.68
C TYR A 21 11.19 -5.96 13.24
N GLY A 22 12.18 -5.94 12.34
CA GLY A 22 12.05 -5.35 11.02
C GLY A 22 10.87 -5.90 10.22
N MET A 23 10.71 -7.23 10.23
CA MET A 23 9.59 -7.87 9.54
C MET A 23 8.22 -7.54 10.17
N MET A 24 8.15 -7.55 11.50
CA MET A 24 6.91 -7.24 12.22
C MET A 24 6.49 -5.79 11.95
N LEU A 25 7.44 -4.86 12.00
CA LEU A 25 7.19 -3.45 11.68
C LEU A 25 6.75 -3.26 10.23
N LEU A 26 7.34 -4.01 9.29
CA LEU A 26 6.93 -3.96 7.88
C LEU A 26 5.48 -4.44 7.70
N GLU A 27 5.13 -5.59 8.28
CA GLU A 27 3.76 -6.15 8.25
C GLU A 27 2.75 -5.19 8.89
N SER A 28 3.06 -4.72 10.10
CA SER A 28 2.16 -3.86 10.85
C SER A 28 2.02 -2.47 10.23
N SER A 29 3.06 -1.93 9.60
CA SER A 29 2.97 -0.64 8.91
C SER A 29 2.04 -0.70 7.71
N ILE A 30 2.15 -1.73 6.86
CA ILE A 30 1.23 -1.94 5.74
C ILE A 30 -0.17 -2.19 6.26
N GLY A 31 -0.31 -3.07 7.26
CA GLY A 31 -1.60 -3.39 7.85
C GLY A 31 -2.33 -2.17 8.41
N LEU A 32 -1.61 -1.33 9.16
CA LEU A 32 -2.14 -0.08 9.71
C LEU A 32 -2.59 0.89 8.61
N VAL A 33 -1.75 1.10 7.59
CA VAL A 33 -2.07 1.97 6.44
C VAL A 33 -3.34 1.49 5.75
N TYR A 34 -3.46 0.19 5.48
CA TYR A 34 -4.63 -0.39 4.82
C TYR A 34 -5.92 -0.26 5.64
N VAL A 35 -5.87 -0.54 6.95
CA VAL A 35 -7.02 -0.35 7.83
C VAL A 35 -7.43 1.13 7.87
N TRP A 36 -6.46 2.03 8.03
CA TRP A 36 -6.73 3.44 8.19
C TRP A 36 -7.33 4.06 6.92
N PHE A 37 -6.68 3.88 5.77
CA PHE A 37 -7.17 4.43 4.51
C PHE A 37 -8.45 3.74 4.02
N GLY A 38 -8.61 2.44 4.25
CA GLY A 38 -9.85 1.75 3.95
C GLY A 38 -11.01 2.26 4.82
N ALA A 39 -10.77 2.45 6.12
CA ALA A 39 -11.80 2.96 7.03
C ALA A 39 -12.25 4.39 6.68
N LEU A 40 -11.34 5.24 6.19
CA LEU A 40 -11.67 6.61 5.79
C LEU A 40 -12.62 6.67 4.58
N LYS A 41 -12.71 5.61 3.76
CA LYS A 41 -13.57 5.58 2.56
C LYS A 41 -15.05 5.29 2.84
N PHE A 42 -15.41 4.85 4.05
CA PHE A 42 -16.80 4.63 4.41
C PHE A 42 -17.60 5.93 4.55
N PRO A 43 -17.13 6.96 5.28
CA PRO A 43 -17.73 8.29 5.25
C PRO A 43 -17.51 8.95 3.88
N SER A 44 -18.57 9.45 3.27
CA SER A 44 -18.54 10.00 1.90
C SER A 44 -17.86 11.39 1.82
N GLY A 45 -17.05 11.59 0.77
CA GLY A 45 -16.64 12.92 0.30
C GLY A 45 -15.42 13.52 0.98
N LEU A 46 -14.49 12.70 1.48
CA LEU A 46 -13.37 13.19 2.29
C LEU A 46 -12.11 13.50 1.49
N SER A 47 -11.91 12.94 0.29
CA SER A 47 -10.69 13.22 -0.47
C SER A 47 -10.78 13.14 -2.01
N PRO A 48 -9.96 13.92 -2.74
CA PRO A 48 -9.80 13.77 -4.19
C PRO A 48 -9.34 12.37 -4.62
N ALA A 49 -8.62 11.66 -3.74
CA ALA A 49 -8.16 10.30 -4.01
C ALA A 49 -9.32 9.28 -4.00
N GLU A 50 -10.38 9.51 -3.22
CA GLU A 50 -11.60 8.68 -3.24
C GLU A 50 -12.33 8.80 -4.57
N VAL A 51 -12.51 10.03 -5.05
CA VAL A 51 -13.17 10.28 -6.35
C VAL A 51 -12.37 9.60 -7.46
N LEU A 52 -11.04 9.78 -7.49
CA LEU A 52 -10.19 9.13 -8.48
C LEU A 52 -10.26 7.59 -8.39
N ALA A 53 -10.29 7.03 -7.18
CA ALA A 53 -10.41 5.59 -6.98
C ALA A 53 -11.76 5.05 -7.49
N ALA A 54 -12.85 5.78 -7.22
CA ALA A 54 -14.18 5.41 -7.71
C ALA A 54 -14.25 5.49 -9.24
N ASP A 55 -13.74 6.55 -9.86
CA ASP A 55 -13.69 6.71 -11.31
C ASP A 55 -12.83 5.64 -11.99
N THR A 56 -11.71 5.29 -11.35
CA THR A 56 -10.84 4.20 -11.82
C THR A 56 -11.55 2.86 -11.78
N MET A 57 -12.21 2.53 -10.66
CA MET A 57 -12.96 1.29 -10.51
C MET A 57 -14.15 1.21 -11.49
N ASP A 58 -14.81 2.33 -11.75
CA ASP A 58 -15.92 2.42 -12.70
C ASP A 58 -15.45 2.03 -14.12
N ILE A 59 -14.32 2.59 -14.58
CA ILE A 59 -13.70 2.21 -15.87
C ILE A 59 -13.29 0.73 -15.87
N LEU A 60 -12.58 0.27 -14.82
CA LEU A 60 -12.08 -1.10 -14.73
C LEU A 60 -13.19 -2.15 -14.65
N THR A 61 -14.38 -1.77 -14.17
CA THR A 61 -15.58 -2.63 -14.11
C THR A 61 -16.55 -2.39 -15.26
N PHE A 62 -16.11 -1.68 -16.30
CA PHE A 62 -16.89 -1.38 -17.51
C PHE A 62 -18.23 -0.67 -17.23
N HIS A 63 -18.28 0.19 -16.20
CA HIS A 63 -19.47 0.93 -15.79
C HIS A 63 -20.68 0.04 -15.44
N LEU A 64 -20.42 -1.21 -15.05
CA LEU A 64 -21.47 -2.19 -14.73
C LEU A 64 -22.01 -2.05 -13.29
N LEU A 65 -21.27 -1.35 -12.42
CA LEU A 65 -21.53 -1.29 -10.99
C LEU A 65 -21.63 0.16 -10.52
N ASP A 66 -22.46 0.37 -9.50
CA ASP A 66 -22.58 1.67 -8.85
C ASP A 66 -21.28 2.07 -8.13
N LYS A 67 -20.86 3.32 -8.32
CA LYS A 67 -19.60 3.87 -7.78
C LYS A 67 -19.54 3.80 -6.26
N GLN A 68 -20.65 4.04 -5.56
CA GLN A 68 -20.68 3.97 -4.10
C GLN A 68 -20.49 2.53 -3.61
N GLY A 69 -21.16 1.58 -4.28
CA GLY A 69 -20.98 0.16 -4.02
C GLY A 69 -19.53 -0.32 -4.25
N LEU A 70 -18.91 0.12 -5.36
CA LEU A 70 -17.50 -0.17 -5.65
C LEU A 70 -16.55 0.38 -4.59
N LEU A 71 -16.78 1.62 -4.15
CA LEU A 71 -15.95 2.26 -3.13
C LEU A 71 -16.07 1.55 -1.77
N TRP A 72 -17.28 1.16 -1.37
CA TRP A 72 -17.50 0.38 -0.15
C TRP A 72 -16.90 -1.02 -0.20
N GLY A 73 -16.98 -1.67 -1.38
CA GLY A 73 -16.33 -2.95 -1.62
C GLY A 73 -14.81 -2.83 -1.48
N LEU A 74 -14.21 -1.82 -2.11
CA LEU A 74 -12.79 -1.53 -2.01
C LEU A 74 -12.36 -1.25 -0.57
N ALA A 75 -13.09 -0.39 0.13
CA ALA A 75 -12.85 -0.06 1.53
C ALA A 75 -12.86 -1.31 2.43
N SER A 76 -13.84 -2.19 2.22
CA SER A 76 -13.98 -3.44 2.97
C SER A 76 -12.81 -4.39 2.71
N ILE A 77 -12.38 -4.51 1.45
CA ILE A 77 -11.22 -5.34 1.05
C ILE A 77 -9.93 -4.79 1.67
N GLU A 78 -9.72 -3.47 1.65
CA GLU A 78 -8.56 -2.83 2.25
C GLU A 78 -8.49 -3.04 3.75
N VAL A 79 -9.60 -2.80 4.47
CA VAL A 79 -9.67 -3.01 5.91
C VAL A 79 -9.44 -4.48 6.26
N LEU A 80 -10.05 -5.41 5.53
CA LEU A 80 -9.86 -6.84 5.77
C LEU A 80 -8.40 -7.26 5.55
N MET A 81 -7.78 -6.87 4.44
CA MET A 81 -6.36 -7.16 4.20
C MET A 81 -5.46 -6.53 5.26
N GLY A 82 -5.77 -5.30 5.68
CA GLY A 82 -5.03 -4.60 6.72
C GLY A 82 -5.10 -5.34 8.06
N LEU A 83 -6.29 -5.78 8.47
CA LEU A 83 -6.48 -6.58 9.68
C LEU A 83 -5.76 -7.93 9.61
N LEU A 84 -5.83 -8.63 8.47
CA LEU A 84 -5.10 -9.88 8.27
C LEU A 84 -3.59 -9.68 8.40
N LEU A 85 -3.03 -8.61 7.84
CA LEU A 85 -1.61 -8.28 7.98
C LEU A 85 -1.24 -7.89 9.43
N LEU A 86 -2.08 -7.13 10.13
CA LEU A 86 -1.88 -6.78 11.54
C LEU A 86 -1.89 -8.03 12.44
N CYS A 87 -2.79 -8.98 12.17
CA CYS A 87 -2.84 -10.28 12.83
C CYS A 87 -1.75 -11.26 12.33
N ARG A 88 -0.87 -10.82 11.42
CA ARG A 88 0.23 -11.60 10.84
C ARG A 88 -0.25 -12.86 10.09
N ILE A 89 -1.47 -12.82 9.56
CA ILE A 89 -2.06 -13.87 8.74
C ILE A 89 -1.61 -13.66 7.29
N GLN A 90 -0.45 -14.23 6.97
CA GLN A 90 0.22 -14.03 5.68
C GLN A 90 -0.12 -15.15 4.70
N SER A 91 -1.40 -15.32 4.37
CA SER A 91 -1.78 -16.34 3.40
C SER A 91 -1.24 -15.96 2.00
N LYS A 92 -1.01 -16.96 1.12
CA LYS A 92 -0.57 -16.69 -0.26
C LYS A 92 -1.59 -15.79 -0.98
N TRP A 93 -2.85 -15.92 -0.60
CA TRP A 93 -3.96 -15.17 -1.14
C TRP A 93 -3.98 -13.72 -0.64
N VAL A 94 -3.57 -13.47 0.61
CA VAL A 94 -3.47 -12.09 1.14
C VAL A 94 -2.40 -11.31 0.38
N VAL A 95 -1.21 -11.89 0.17
CA VAL A 95 -0.15 -11.23 -0.59
C VAL A 95 -0.56 -11.05 -2.06
N LEU A 96 -1.16 -12.06 -2.69
CA LEU A 96 -1.63 -11.94 -4.07
C LEU A 96 -2.71 -10.86 -4.21
N ALA A 97 -3.67 -10.81 -3.30
CA ALA A 97 -4.69 -9.77 -3.26
C ALA A 97 -4.07 -8.38 -3.06
N LEU A 98 -3.07 -8.26 -2.19
CA LEU A 98 -2.32 -7.02 -1.97
C LEU A 98 -1.63 -6.56 -3.26
N LEU A 99 -0.96 -7.45 -3.98
CA LEU A 99 -0.28 -7.14 -5.24
C LEU A 99 -1.28 -6.74 -6.34
N LEU A 100 -2.39 -7.48 -6.48
CA LEU A 100 -3.45 -7.15 -7.44
C LEU A 100 -4.07 -5.78 -7.11
N HIS A 101 -4.32 -5.51 -5.83
CA HIS A 101 -4.80 -4.22 -5.37
C HIS A 101 -3.83 -3.10 -5.76
N MET A 102 -2.52 -3.28 -5.56
CA MET A 102 -1.50 -2.30 -5.95
C MET A 102 -1.46 -2.05 -7.47
N LEU A 103 -1.72 -3.06 -8.31
CA LEU A 103 -1.88 -2.82 -9.75
C LEU A 103 -3.08 -1.93 -10.05
N GLY A 104 -4.20 -2.15 -9.35
CA GLY A 104 -5.37 -1.28 -9.42
C GLY A 104 -5.04 0.17 -9.03
N THR A 105 -4.31 0.38 -7.93
CA THR A 105 -3.96 1.74 -7.49
C THR A 105 -2.96 2.46 -8.38
N LEU A 106 -2.18 1.74 -9.21
CA LEU A 106 -1.27 2.30 -10.21
C LEU A 106 -1.94 2.60 -11.56
N SER A 107 -3.09 1.99 -11.84
CA SER A 107 -3.82 2.20 -13.11
C SER A 107 -4.18 3.66 -13.43
N PRO A 108 -4.43 4.59 -12.46
CA PRO A 108 -4.70 5.99 -12.78
C PRO A 108 -3.54 6.71 -13.47
N VAL A 109 -2.30 6.21 -13.35
CA VAL A 109 -1.14 6.79 -14.06
C VAL A 109 -1.33 6.75 -15.58
N VAL A 110 -2.04 5.74 -16.07
CA VAL A 110 -2.35 5.55 -17.49
C VAL A 110 -3.74 6.06 -17.83
N LEU A 111 -4.72 5.86 -16.94
CA LEU A 111 -6.12 6.20 -17.19
C LEU A 111 -6.43 7.69 -17.01
N PHE A 112 -5.74 8.37 -16.08
CA PHE A 112 -5.98 9.77 -15.71
C PHE A 112 -4.64 10.55 -15.55
N PRO A 113 -3.78 10.58 -16.58
CA PRO A 113 -2.47 11.22 -16.49
C PRO A 113 -2.57 12.71 -16.13
N GLU A 114 -3.63 13.40 -16.52
CA GLU A 114 -3.91 14.80 -16.18
C GLU A 114 -4.18 15.04 -14.70
N VAL A 115 -4.66 14.03 -13.96
CA VAL A 115 -4.84 14.11 -12.50
C VAL A 115 -3.54 13.74 -11.78
N VAL A 116 -2.77 12.82 -12.36
CA VAL A 116 -1.54 12.29 -11.79
C VAL A 116 -0.35 13.24 -11.97
N PHE A 117 -0.29 14.00 -13.05
CA PHE A 117 0.85 14.85 -13.40
C PHE A 117 0.46 16.33 -13.55
N ASP A 118 1.10 17.20 -12.78
CA ASP A 118 1.07 18.65 -13.02
C ASP A 118 1.95 19.02 -14.24
N ARG A 119 3.06 18.29 -14.42
CA ARG A 119 4.00 18.43 -15.55
C ARG A 119 4.53 17.06 -15.99
N PRO A 120 3.88 16.40 -16.95
CA PRO A 120 4.32 15.07 -17.41
C PRO A 120 5.76 15.10 -17.98
N PRO A 121 6.59 14.05 -17.78
CA PRO A 121 6.32 12.80 -17.06
C PRO A 121 6.86 12.75 -15.61
N PHE A 122 7.51 13.81 -15.12
CA PHE A 122 8.20 13.78 -13.81
C PHE A 122 7.57 14.68 -12.74
N GLY A 123 6.77 15.66 -13.13
CA GLY A 123 6.05 16.54 -12.21
C GLY A 123 4.74 15.92 -11.77
N PHE A 124 4.76 15.11 -10.71
CA PHE A 124 3.57 14.53 -10.11
C PHE A 124 2.76 15.57 -9.32
N SER A 125 1.44 15.51 -9.46
CA SER A 125 0.51 16.16 -8.53
C SER A 125 0.61 15.52 -7.14
N ILE A 126 -0.04 16.10 -6.13
CA ILE A 126 -0.12 15.50 -4.78
C ILE A 126 -0.72 14.08 -4.85
N VAL A 127 -1.75 13.88 -5.68
CA VAL A 127 -2.37 12.56 -5.87
C VAL A 127 -1.39 11.59 -6.55
N GLY A 128 -0.69 12.06 -7.60
CA GLY A 128 0.34 11.26 -8.27
C GLY A 128 1.48 10.83 -7.34
N GLN A 129 1.90 11.69 -6.42
CA GLN A 129 2.90 11.35 -5.40
C GLN A 129 2.41 10.26 -4.45
N TYR A 130 1.14 10.31 -4.03
CA TYR A 130 0.55 9.26 -3.21
C TYR A 130 0.51 7.92 -3.96
N ILE A 131 0.11 7.93 -5.23
CA ILE A 131 0.11 6.73 -6.07
C ILE A 131 1.53 6.18 -6.22
N MET A 132 2.51 7.05 -6.51
CA MET A 132 3.88 6.62 -6.75
C MET A 132 4.51 5.99 -5.50
N LYS A 133 4.14 6.41 -4.28
CA LYS A 133 4.61 5.77 -3.04
C LYS A 133 4.19 4.31 -2.90
N ASN A 134 3.13 3.85 -3.59
CA ASN A 134 2.67 2.47 -3.53
C ASN A 134 3.71 1.45 -4.02
N VAL A 135 4.72 1.86 -4.80
CA VAL A 135 5.82 0.97 -5.18
C VAL A 135 6.57 0.39 -3.98
N ILE A 136 6.58 1.10 -2.84
CA ILE A 136 7.16 0.62 -1.59
C ILE A 136 6.36 -0.58 -1.06
N ILE A 137 5.03 -0.52 -1.13
CA ILE A 137 4.13 -1.59 -0.68
C ILE A 137 4.30 -2.82 -1.59
N ILE A 138 4.46 -2.63 -2.90
CA ILE A 138 4.74 -3.72 -3.84
C ILE A 138 6.04 -4.44 -3.44
N ALA A 139 7.13 -3.69 -3.25
CA ALA A 139 8.41 -4.27 -2.84
C ALA A 139 8.29 -4.99 -1.49
N ALA A 140 7.62 -4.37 -0.52
CA ALA A 140 7.41 -4.96 0.80
C ALA A 140 6.56 -6.25 0.74
N ALA A 141 5.53 -6.29 -0.10
CA ALA A 141 4.69 -7.47 -0.31
C ALA A 141 5.51 -8.66 -0.85
N LEU A 142 6.43 -8.41 -1.78
CA LEU A 142 7.34 -9.43 -2.30
C LEU A 142 8.30 -9.94 -1.22
N VAL A 143 8.83 -9.04 -0.37
CA VAL A 143 9.68 -9.43 0.77
C VAL A 143 8.91 -10.27 1.79
N ILE A 144 7.68 -9.87 2.13
CA ILE A 144 6.77 -10.64 2.99
C ILE A 144 6.56 -12.05 2.43
N TYR A 145 6.27 -12.15 1.14
CA TYR A 145 6.04 -13.43 0.48
C TYR A 145 7.28 -14.31 0.46
N ALA A 146 8.44 -13.76 0.10
CA ALA A 146 9.70 -14.49 0.06
C ALA A 146 10.07 -15.07 1.43
N LYS A 147 9.95 -14.27 2.51
CA LYS A 147 10.19 -14.75 3.87
C LYS A 147 9.24 -15.89 4.26
N LYS A 148 7.99 -15.81 3.83
CA LYS A 148 6.99 -16.83 4.11
C LYS A 148 7.30 -18.14 3.36
N VAL A 149 7.71 -18.08 2.10
CA VAL A 149 8.08 -19.28 1.31
C VAL A 149 9.33 -19.96 1.88
N ASN A 150 10.24 -19.20 2.48
CA ASN A 150 11.49 -19.70 3.08
C ASN A 150 11.35 -20.20 4.53
N ARG A 151 10.13 -20.27 5.08
CA ARG A 151 9.81 -20.84 6.40
C ARG A 151 9.21 -22.22 6.24
#